data_AF-A0A2V6GJK7-F1
#
_entry.id   AF-A0A2V6GJK7-F1
#
_cell.length_a   1.000
_cell.length_b   1.000
_cell.length_c   1.000
_cell.angle_alpha   90.00
_cell.angle_beta   90.00
_cell.angle_gamma   90.00
#
_symmetry.space_group_name_H-M   'P 1'
#
loop_
_entity.id
_entity.type
_entity.pdbx_description
1 polymer ?
#
loop_
_entity_poly.entity_id
_entity_poly.type
_entity_poly.pdbx_seq_one_letter_code
_entity_poly.pdbx_strand_id
1 'polypeptide(L)'
;MKKKAAKEVYTLADLQNWQNATRGLNPRARVGVLGDPVAHSLSPQMQNAALRECKIDMQYARFHILPNELPEALNLVCELNFIGVNLTV
;
A
#
# COMPACT_ATOMS: atom_id res chain seq x y z
N MET A 1 -10.50 -19.18 -8.35
CA MET A 1 -9.33 -19.03 -7.46
C MET A 1 -9.71 -18.07 -6.34
N LYS A 2 -9.49 -18.42 -5.07
CA LYS A 2 -9.88 -17.57 -3.93
C LYS A 2 -8.97 -16.33 -3.89
N LYS A 3 -9.55 -15.12 -3.93
CA LYS A 3 -8.81 -13.85 -3.77
C LYS A 3 -8.18 -13.83 -2.38
N LYS A 4 -6.87 -13.60 -2.28
CA LYS A 4 -6.22 -13.36 -0.99
C LYS A 4 -6.56 -11.94 -0.55
N ALA A 5 -7.05 -11.78 0.68
CA ALA A 5 -7.24 -10.46 1.26
C ALA A 5 -5.88 -9.76 1.39
N ALA A 6 -5.84 -8.46 1.11
CA ALA A 6 -4.66 -7.64 1.37
C ALA A 6 -4.26 -7.76 2.85
N LYS A 7 -2.96 -7.73 3.15
CA LYS A 7 -2.50 -7.55 4.53
C LYS A 7 -3.05 -6.23 5.07
N GLU A 8 -3.38 -6.17 6.35
CA GLU A 8 -3.92 -4.94 6.95
C GLU A 8 -2.90 -3.78 6.94
N VAL A 9 -1.62 -4.12 7.10
CA VAL A 9 -0.47 -3.20 7.11
C VAL A 9 0.76 -3.89 6.51
N TYR A 10 1.38 -3.31 5.49
CA TYR A 10 2.65 -3.75 4.91
C TYR A 10 3.84 -3.02 5.57
N THR A 11 5.05 -3.55 5.46
CA THR A 11 6.29 -2.96 6.00
C THR A 11 7.33 -2.68 4.90
N LEU A 12 8.47 -2.09 5.25
CA LEU A 12 9.60 -1.97 4.32
C LEU A 12 10.04 -3.32 3.74
N ALA A 13 10.13 -4.36 4.57
CA ALA A 13 10.48 -5.72 4.12
C ALA A 13 9.46 -6.29 3.11
N ASP A 14 8.18 -5.94 3.25
CA ASP A 14 7.17 -6.32 2.25
C ASP A 14 7.39 -5.56 0.93
N LEU A 15 7.79 -4.29 0.96
CA LEU A 15 8.12 -3.51 -0.25
C LEU A 15 9.37 -4.05 -0.97
N GLN A 16 10.42 -4.39 -0.22
CA GLN A 16 11.64 -5.00 -0.76
C GLN A 16 11.36 -6.34 -1.48
N ASN A 17 10.28 -7.03 -1.09
CA ASN A 17 9.87 -8.31 -1.65
C ASN A 17 8.43 -8.28 -2.21
N TRP A 18 8.05 -7.17 -2.84
CA TRP A 18 6.66 -6.83 -3.14
C TRP A 18 5.91 -7.89 -3.95
N GLN A 19 6.54 -8.48 -4.97
CA GLN A 19 5.93 -9.49 -5.83
C GLN A 19 5.53 -10.74 -5.04
N ASN A 20 6.31 -11.11 -4.03
CA ASN A 20 6.01 -12.25 -3.17
C ASN A 20 5.01 -11.87 -2.07
N ALA A 21 5.18 -10.70 -1.43
CA ALA A 21 4.28 -10.20 -0.39
C ALA A 21 2.84 -10.04 -0.90
N THR A 22 2.67 -9.66 -2.16
CA THR A 22 1.37 -9.43 -2.81
C THR A 22 0.95 -10.51 -3.80
N ARG A 23 1.58 -11.70 -3.73
CA ARG A 23 1.19 -12.83 -4.60
C ARG A 23 -0.30 -13.14 -4.42
N GLY A 24 -1.07 -12.99 -5.51
CA GLY A 24 -2.52 -13.22 -5.52
C GLY A 24 -3.38 -12.00 -5.17
N LEU A 25 -2.78 -10.82 -4.96
CA LEU A 25 -3.50 -9.57 -4.81
C LEU A 25 -4.04 -9.12 -6.17
N ASN A 26 -5.37 -9.03 -6.29
CA ASN A 26 -6.04 -8.62 -7.51
C ASN A 26 -7.29 -7.76 -7.19
N PRO A 27 -7.31 -6.45 -7.53
CA PRO A 27 -6.24 -5.72 -8.23
C PRO A 27 -4.99 -5.46 -7.36
N ARG A 28 -3.87 -5.09 -7.99
CA ARG A 28 -2.63 -4.76 -7.27
C ARG A 28 -2.80 -3.44 -6.51
N ALA A 29 -2.13 -3.32 -5.36
CA ALA A 29 -2.00 -2.02 -4.70
C ALA A 29 -1.00 -1.14 -5.48
N ARG A 30 -1.46 0.05 -5.86
CA ARG A 30 -0.68 1.05 -6.61
C ARG A 30 -0.75 2.44 -5.97
N VAL A 31 -1.52 2.57 -4.89
CA VAL A 31 -1.62 3.77 -4.06
C VAL A 31 -1.60 3.36 -2.59
N GLY A 32 -1.25 4.28 -1.69
CA GLY A 32 -1.23 3.96 -0.28
C GLY A 32 -0.88 5.11 0.65
N VAL A 33 -0.71 4.79 1.93
CA VAL A 33 -0.28 5.73 2.98
C VAL A 33 0.92 5.16 3.73
N LEU A 34 1.95 5.98 3.92
CA LEU A 34 3.14 5.69 4.74
C LEU A 34 3.02 6.45 6.08
N GLY A 35 3.44 5.84 7.19
CA GLY A 35 3.57 6.52 8.49
C GLY A 35 3.91 5.58 9.65
N ASP A 36 4.14 6.15 10.83
CA ASP A 36 4.41 5.44 12.08
C ASP A 36 3.85 6.24 13.29
N PRO A 37 2.67 5.88 13.85
CA PRO A 37 1.88 4.68 13.58
C PRO A 37 0.80 4.87 12.49
N VAL A 38 0.80 4.00 11.48
CA VAL A 38 -0.21 4.05 10.38
C VAL A 38 -1.45 3.16 10.60
N ALA A 39 -1.41 2.24 11.56
CA ALA A 39 -2.42 1.18 11.71
C ALA A 39 -3.86 1.72 11.88
N HIS A 40 -4.01 2.89 12.51
CA HIS A 40 -5.30 3.53 12.76
C HIS A 40 -5.82 4.37 11.59
N SER A 41 -5.06 4.50 10.51
CA SER A 41 -5.46 5.31 9.37
C SER A 41 -6.74 4.78 8.72
N LEU A 42 -7.76 5.62 8.62
CA LEU A 42 -9.02 5.31 7.91
C LEU A 42 -8.92 5.54 6.40
N SER A 43 -7.79 6.06 5.90
CA SER A 43 -7.57 6.34 4.48
C SER A 43 -7.84 5.13 3.58
N PRO A 44 -7.44 3.89 3.91
CA PRO A 44 -7.74 2.74 3.06
C PRO A 44 -9.23 2.39 2.95
N GLN A 45 -10.01 2.53 4.01
CA GLN A 45 -11.46 2.29 3.92
C GLN A 45 -12.10 3.32 2.97
N MET A 46 -11.74 4.60 3.13
CA MET A 46 -12.22 5.70 2.30
C MET A 46 -11.79 5.55 0.83
N GLN A 47 -10.48 5.39 0.60
CA GLN A 47 -9.91 5.36 -0.75
C GLN A 47 -10.29 4.09 -1.51
N ASN A 48 -10.29 2.91 -0.87
CA ASN A 48 -10.75 1.70 -1.56
C ASN A 48 -12.26 1.73 -1.86
N ALA A 49 -13.08 2.42 -1.04
CA ALA A 49 -14.49 2.65 -1.39
C ALA A 49 -14.62 3.54 -2.64
N ALA A 50 -13.88 4.64 -2.70
CA ALA A 50 -13.86 5.53 -3.86
C ALA A 50 -13.35 4.83 -5.14
N LEU A 51 -12.25 4.06 -5.05
CA LEU A 51 -11.70 3.29 -6.18
C LEU A 51 -12.72 2.30 -6.75
N ARG A 52 -13.46 1.60 -5.88
CA ARG A 52 -14.52 0.67 -6.30
C ARG A 52 -15.68 1.40 -6.98
N GLU A 53 -16.16 2.50 -6.40
CA GLU A 53 -17.27 3.28 -6.94
C GLU A 53 -16.91 3.85 -8.33
N CYS A 54 -15.70 4.37 -8.47
CA CYS A 54 -15.19 4.90 -9.74
C CYS A 54 -14.72 3.83 -10.73
N LYS A 55 -14.84 2.54 -10.41
CA LYS A 55 -14.39 1.40 -11.24
C LYS A 55 -12.92 1.48 -11.64
N ILE A 56 -12.06 1.98 -10.75
CA ILE A 56 -10.63 2.09 -10.98
C ILE A 56 -9.94 0.82 -10.46
N ASP A 57 -9.25 0.11 -11.34
CA ASP A 57 -8.68 -1.22 -11.06
C ASP A 57 -7.34 -1.16 -10.30
N MET A 58 -7.37 -0.66 -9.07
CA MET A 58 -6.24 -0.66 -8.14
C MET A 58 -6.70 -0.75 -6.70
N GLN A 59 -5.76 -1.02 -5.79
CA GLN A 59 -6.00 -0.99 -4.34
C GLN A 59 -5.17 0.08 -3.65
N TYR A 60 -5.70 0.54 -2.51
CA TYR A 60 -5.05 1.45 -1.57
C TYR A 60 -4.59 0.68 -0.33
N ALA A 61 -3.30 0.75 0.00
CA ALA A 61 -2.69 -0.01 1.09
C ALA A 61 -2.10 0.88 2.21
N ARG A 62 -1.91 0.31 3.41
CA ARG A 62 -1.12 0.93 4.49
C ARG A 62 0.28 0.37 4.51
N PHE A 63 1.26 1.23 4.74
CA PHE A 63 2.65 0.86 4.92
C PHE A 63 3.16 1.47 6.22
N HIS A 64 3.50 0.62 7.18
CA HIS A 64 4.21 1.04 8.38
C HIS A 64 5.69 1.18 8.00
N ILE A 65 6.13 2.42 7.91
CA ILE A 65 7.48 2.81 7.49
C ILE A 65 8.02 3.75 8.56
N LEU A 66 9.14 3.39 9.16
CA LEU A 66 9.80 4.22 10.16
C LEU A 66 10.43 5.46 9.49
N PRO A 67 10.66 6.56 10.24
CA PRO A 67 11.27 7.77 9.67
C PRO A 67 12.61 7.55 8.97
N ASN A 68 13.44 6.63 9.48
CA ASN A 68 14.73 6.25 8.89
C ASN A 68 14.61 5.32 7.67
N GLU A 69 13.46 4.68 7.46
CA GLU A 69 13.16 3.80 6.33
C GLU A 69 12.54 4.57 5.15
N LEU A 70 12.01 5.77 5.40
CA LEU A 70 11.27 6.56 4.41
C LEU A 70 12.01 6.78 3.09
N PRO A 71 13.33 7.13 3.06
CA PRO A 71 14.03 7.30 1.79
C PRO A 71 14.03 6.03 0.93
N GLU A 72 14.25 4.87 1.53
CA GLU A 72 14.25 3.59 0.82
C GLU A 72 12.84 3.21 0.36
N ALA A 73 11.84 3.39 1.24
CA ALA A 73 10.45 3.13 0.91
C ALA A 73 9.98 3.96 -0.30
N LEU A 74 10.37 5.25 -0.37
CA LEU A 74 10.05 6.13 -1.49
C LEU A 74 10.71 5.67 -2.80
N ASN A 75 11.96 5.20 -2.77
CA ASN A 75 12.62 4.64 -3.94
C ASN A 75 11.91 3.37 -4.42
N LEU A 76 11.58 2.46 -3.50
CA LEU A 76 10.88 1.22 -3.82
C LEU A 76 9.49 1.47 -4.41
N VAL A 77 8.68 2.39 -3.86
CA VAL A 77 7.34 2.66 -4.44
C VAL A 77 7.44 3.21 -5.87
N CYS A 78 8.46 4.02 -6.17
CA CYS A 78 8.76 4.48 -7.53
C CYS A 78 9.12 3.32 -8.46
N GLU A 79 10.08 2.47 -8.07
CA GLU A 79 10.50 1.29 -8.85
C GLU A 79 9.35 0.29 -9.09
N LEU A 80 8.46 0.15 -8.10
CA LEU A 80 7.29 -0.72 -8.15
C LEU A 80 6.10 -0.12 -8.92
N ASN A 81 6.26 1.07 -9.54
CA ASN A 81 5.27 1.75 -10.35
C ASN A 81 3.96 2.10 -9.59
N PHE A 82 4.10 2.50 -8.32
CA PHE A 82 3.01 3.18 -7.62
C PHE A 82 2.68 4.50 -8.30
N ILE A 83 1.40 4.87 -8.29
CA ILE A 83 0.91 6.12 -8.89
C ILE A 83 1.05 7.28 -7.89
N GLY A 84 0.97 6.99 -6.58
CA GLY A 84 1.15 7.98 -5.54
C GLY A 84 0.99 7.40 -4.15
N VAL A 85 1.52 8.10 -3.16
CA VAL A 85 1.38 7.76 -1.73
C VAL A 85 1.06 9.02 -0.93
N ASN A 86 0.25 8.85 0.11
CA ASN A 86 0.08 9.84 1.17
C ASN A 86 1.14 9.61 2.25
N LEU A 87 1.51 10.67 2.96
CA LEU A 87 2.41 10.61 4.10
C LEU A 87 1.67 11.14 5.34
N THR A 88 1.82 10.46 6.47
CA THR A 88 1.34 10.91 7.78
C THR A 88 2.44 10.78 8.83
N VAL A 89 2.19 11.31 10.03
CA VAL A 89 3.12 11.21 11.17
C VAL A 89 3.30 9.75 11.55
#